data_AF-A0A961Q6Y5-F1
#
_entry.id   AF-A0A961Q6Y5-F1
#
_cell.length_a   1.000
_cell.length_b   1.000
_cell.length_c   1.000
_cell.angle_alpha   90.00
_cell.angle_beta   90.00
_cell.angle_gamma   90.00
#
_symmetry.space_group_name_H-M   'P 1'
#
loop_
_entity.id
_entity.type
_entity.pdbx_description
1 polymer ?
#
loop_
_entity_poly.entity_id
_entity_poly.type
_entity_poly.pdbx_seq_one_letter_code
_entity_poly.pdbx_strand_id
1 'polypeptide(L)'
;MDEFFFSLPIDSKRSLCIGPITRREAANLSDSSLGDGTGLYLFVAENSPDGEVNIIARIGSYDTAAMFVRMLRSGQLPALAA
;
A
#
# COMPACT_ATOMS: atom_id res chain seq x y z
N MET A 1 -0.68 -11.84 -15.66
CA MET A 1 -1.29 -10.79 -14.81
C MET A 1 -0.34 -10.63 -13.64
N ASP A 2 0.79 -10.01 -13.95
CA ASP A 2 1.90 -9.81 -13.02
C ASP A 2 1.44 -8.83 -11.95
N GLU A 3 1.10 -9.38 -10.79
CA GLU A 3 1.58 -8.89 -9.51
C GLU A 3 1.69 -7.35 -9.46
N PHE A 4 0.54 -6.68 -9.29
CA PHE A 4 0.49 -5.25 -8.95
C PHE A 4 1.12 -5.06 -7.56
N PHE A 5 2.44 -5.05 -7.52
CA PHE A 5 3.26 -4.66 -6.39
C PHE A 5 4.02 -3.41 -6.79
N PHE A 6 3.61 -2.29 -6.23
CA PHE A 6 4.46 -1.11 -6.19
C PHE A 6 5.14 -1.07 -4.83
N SER A 7 6.43 -0.77 -4.81
CA SER A 7 7.19 -0.50 -3.60
C SER A 7 8.09 0.70 -3.85
N LEU A 8 8.08 1.63 -2.90
CA LEU A 8 8.92 2.83 -2.89
C LEU A 8 9.60 2.91 -1.53
N PRO A 9 10.94 2.90 -1.45
CA PRO A 9 11.62 3.08 -0.17
C PRO A 9 11.29 4.46 0.40
N ILE A 10 10.82 4.48 1.65
CA ILE A 10 10.65 5.73 2.41
C ILE A 10 11.96 6.06 3.13
N ASP A 11 12.60 5.04 3.72
CA ASP A 11 13.88 5.12 4.41
C ASP A 11 14.64 3.79 4.31
N SER A 12 15.74 3.65 5.07
CA SER A 12 16.57 2.44 5.07
C SER A 12 15.89 1.20 5.65
N LYS A 13 14.78 1.36 6.38
CA LYS A 13 14.07 0.29 7.10
C LYS A 13 12.66 0.05 6.57
N ARG A 14 12.07 0.97 5.83
CA ARG A 14 10.65 0.93 5.46
C ARG A 14 10.40 1.29 4.01
N SER A 15 9.38 0.65 3.43
CA SER A 15 8.90 0.92 2.09
C SER A 15 7.40 1.17 2.07
N LEU A 16 6.96 2.14 1.28
CA LEU A 16 5.55 2.37 0.95
C LEU A 16 5.16 1.42 -0.17
N CYS A 17 4.13 0.62 0.07
CA CYS A 17 3.72 -0.44 -0.84
C CYS A 17 2.26 -0.30 -1.25
N ILE A 18 1.97 -0.71 -2.49
CA ILE A 18 0.61 -0.94 -2.98
C ILE A 18 0.55 -2.36 -3.51
N GLY A 19 -0.36 -3.15 -2.96
CA GLY A 19 -0.52 -4.55 -3.34
C GLY A 19 -1.61 -5.27 -2.53
N PRO A 20 -1.84 -6.56 -2.82
CA PRO A 20 -2.66 -7.41 -1.95
C PRO A 20 -1.98 -7.62 -0.60
N ILE A 21 -2.78 -7.87 0.43
CA ILE A 21 -2.29 -8.24 1.77
C ILE A 21 -2.52 -9.74 2.04
N THR A 22 -1.73 -10.30 2.95
CA THR A 22 -1.89 -11.69 3.38
C THR A 22 -3.08 -11.86 4.31
N ARG A 23 -3.55 -13.10 4.49
CA ARG A 23 -4.61 -13.39 5.48
C ARG A 23 -4.21 -13.03 6.90
N ARG A 24 -2.91 -13.15 7.23
CA ARG A 24 -2.37 -12.78 8.55
C ARG A 24 -2.48 -11.26 8.75
N GLU A 25 -2.09 -10.48 7.74
CA GLU A 25 -2.23 -9.02 7.76
C GLU A 25 -3.70 -8.60 7.83
N ALA A 26 -4.58 -9.24 7.05
CA ALA A 26 -6.01 -9.00 7.08
C ALA A 26 -6.63 -9.28 8.46
N ALA A 27 -6.18 -10.33 9.16
CA ALA A 27 -6.66 -10.65 10.51
C ALA A 27 -6.27 -9.59 11.55
N ASN A 28 -5.23 -8.79 11.28
CA ASN A 28 -4.80 -7.70 12.14
C ASN A 28 -5.50 -6.37 11.82
N LEU A 29 -6.40 -6.34 10.82
CA LEU A 29 -7.26 -5.18 10.55
C LEU A 29 -8.22 -4.98 11.71
N SER A 30 -7.83 -4.09 12.62
CA SER A 30 -8.66 -3.70 13.76
C SER A 30 -9.75 -2.71 13.34
N ASP A 31 -9.52 -1.99 12.24
CA ASP A 31 -10.42 -0.99 11.69
C ASP A 31 -11.29 -1.60 10.58
N SER A 32 -12.59 -1.71 10.83
CA SER A 32 -13.57 -2.25 9.89
C SER A 32 -13.67 -1.43 8.58
N SER A 33 -13.23 -0.18 8.58
CA SER A 33 -13.21 0.67 7.37
C SER A 33 -12.17 0.22 6.34
N LEU A 34 -11.18 -0.57 6.75
CA LEU A 34 -10.15 -1.14 5.86
C LEU A 34 -10.64 -2.40 5.13
N GLY A 35 -11.85 -2.87 5.41
CA GLY A 35 -12.50 -3.97 4.69
C GLY A 35 -12.08 -5.35 5.17
N ASP A 36 -12.24 -6.33 4.29
CA ASP A 36 -12.19 -7.77 4.60
C ASP A 36 -10.85 -8.45 4.26
N GLY A 37 -9.84 -7.66 3.89
CA GLY A 37 -8.56 -8.15 3.43
C GLY A 37 -8.51 -8.59 1.98
N THR A 38 -9.54 -8.25 1.18
CA THR A 38 -9.55 -8.53 -0.26
C THR A 38 -9.30 -7.28 -1.10
N GLY A 39 -8.59 -7.46 -2.22
CA GLY A 39 -8.27 -6.38 -3.15
C GLY A 39 -6.89 -5.77 -2.89
N LEU A 40 -6.75 -4.48 -3.20
CA LEU A 40 -5.49 -3.75 -3.09
C LEU A 40 -5.48 -2.81 -1.89
N TYR A 41 -4.31 -2.70 -1.28
CA TYR A 41 -4.09 -1.92 -0.08
C TYR A 41 -2.87 -1.02 -0.25
N LEU A 42 -2.92 0.14 0.40
CA LEU A 42 -1.78 0.98 0.67
C LEU A 42 -1.26 0.64 2.07
N PHE A 43 0.02 0.30 2.18
CA PHE A 43 0.62 -0.09 3.45
C PHE A 43 2.11 0.29 3.51
N VAL A 44 2.65 0.35 4.73
CA VAL A 44 4.09 0.48 4.97
C VAL A 44 4.59 -0.86 5.47
N ALA A 45 5.59 -1.42 4.79
CA ALA A 45 6.25 -2.64 5.19
C ALA A 45 7.67 -2.35 5.70
N GLU A 46 8.08 -3.03 6.76
CA GLU A 46 9.48 -3.07 7.15
C GLU A 46 10.28 -3.96 6.20
N ASN A 47 11.51 -3.53 5.89
CA ASN A 47 12.45 -4.24 5.02
C ASN A 47 13.19 -5.33 5.81
N SER A 48 12.45 -6.21 6.50
CA SER A 48 13.00 -7.37 7.21
C SER A 48 12.13 -8.62 6.97
N PRO A 49 12.69 -9.84 7.08
CA PRO A 49 11.95 -11.08 6.79
C PRO A 49 10.69 -11.27 7.64
N ASP A 50 10.74 -10.82 8.90
CA ASP A 50 9.64 -10.86 9.86
C ASP A 50 9.04 -9.46 10.11
N GLY A 51 9.26 -8.55 9.16
CA GLY A 51 8.92 -7.14 9.28
C GLY A 51 7.43 -6.90 9.43
N GLU A 52 7.08 -5.90 10.24
CA GLU A 52 5.69 -5.53 10.43
C GLU A 52 5.12 -4.83 9.18
N VAL A 53 3.85 -5.09 8.89
CA VAL A 53 3.08 -4.42 7.83
C VAL A 53 2.01 -3.56 8.49
N ASN A 54 2.11 -2.25 8.29
CA ASN A 54 1.11 -1.29 8.75
C ASN A 54 0.20 -0.89 7.59
N ILE A 55 -1.06 -1.31 7.65
CA ILE A 55 -2.05 -1.03 6.60
C ILE A 55 -2.64 0.36 6.81
N ILE A 56 -2.56 1.19 5.78
CA ILE A 56 -3.02 2.59 5.83
C ILE A 56 -4.44 2.72 5.28
N ALA A 57 -4.70 2.12 4.12
CA ALA A 57 -5.97 2.28 3.41
C ALA A 57 -6.24 1.12 2.44
N ARG A 58 -7.52 0.82 2.22
CA ARG A 58 -7.97 0.01 1.08
C ARG A 58 -8.09 0.89 -0.16
N ILE A 59 -7.59 0.43 -1.31
CA ILE A 59 -7.78 1.11 -2.58
C ILE A 59 -9.06 0.58 -3.23
N GLY A 60 -9.99 1.49 -3.54
CA GLY A 60 -11.33 1.14 -4.00
C GLY A 60 -11.39 0.50 -5.40
N SER A 61 -10.36 0.65 -6.24
CA SER A 61 -10.31 0.02 -7.58
C SER A 61 -8.88 -0.18 -8.10
N TYR A 62 -8.72 -1.11 -9.04
CA TYR A 62 -7.45 -1.34 -9.75
C TYR A 62 -7.01 -0.12 -10.58
N ASP A 63 -7.95 0.56 -11.23
CA ASP A 63 -7.65 1.79 -12.00
C ASP A 63 -7.12 2.91 -11.09
N THR A 64 -7.69 3.08 -9.90
CA THR A 64 -7.19 4.03 -8.90
C THR A 64 -5.78 3.67 -8.44
N ALA A 65 -5.51 2.39 -8.17
CA ALA A 65 -4.17 1.93 -7.81
C ALA A 65 -3.15 2.22 -8.93
N ALA A 66 -3.51 1.91 -10.18
CA ALA A 66 -2.65 2.17 -11.34
C ALA A 66 -2.38 3.67 -11.54
N MET A 67 -3.41 4.53 -11.41
CA MET A 67 -3.25 5.98 -11.46
C MET A 67 -2.32 6.48 -10.36
N PHE A 68 -2.50 6.01 -9.13
CA PHE A 68 -1.69 6.42 -7.98
C PHE A 68 -0.23 5.99 -8.13
N VAL A 69 0.02 4.75 -8.56
CA VAL A 69 1.38 4.26 -8.88
C VAL A 69 2.05 5.12 -9.96
N ARG A 70 1.31 5.50 -11.01
CA ARG A 70 1.85 6.39 -12.05
C ARG A 70 2.22 7.76 -11.49
N MET A 71 1.39 8.34 -10.63
CA MET A 71 1.69 9.62 -9.96
C MET A 71 2.95 9.52 -9.10
N LEU A 72 3.05 8.48 -8.25
CA LEU A 72 4.22 8.27 -7.39
C LEU A 72 5.52 8.11 -8.21
N ARG A 73 5.48 7.35 -9.31
CA ARG A 73 6.63 7.17 -10.20
C ARG A 73 7.04 8.44 -10.93
N SER A 74 6.08 9.29 -11.26
CA SER A 74 6.33 10.55 -11.97
C SER A 74 6.91 11.66 -11.08
N GLY A 75 6.91 11.47 -9.75
CA GLY A 75 7.28 12.53 -8.81
C GLY A 75 6.29 13.70 -8.75
N GLN A 76 5.16 13.60 -9.46
CA GLN A 76 4.06 14.57 -9.38
C GLN A 76 3.26 14.31 -8.10
N LEU A 77 3.82 14.70 -6.96
CA LEU A 77 2.99 14.99 -5.80
C LEU A 77 2.30 16.31 -6.10
N PRO A 78 0.97 16.37 -6.22
CA PRO A 78 0.29 17.66 -6.28
C PRO A 78 0.73 18.43 -5.04
N ALA A 79 1.22 19.65 -5.23
CA ALA A 79 1.47 20.54 -4.12
C ALA A 79 0.16 20.63 -3.34
N LEU A 80 0.14 20.07 -2.13
CA LEU A 80 -0.95 20.29 -1.18
C LEU A 80 -0.97 21.80 -0.97
N ALA A 81 -1.94 22.48 -1.59
CA ALA A 81 -2.22 23.87 -1.29
C ALA A 81 -2.59 23.92 0.19
N ALA A 82 -1.66 24.44 0.99
CA ALA A 82 -1.84 24.69 2.41
C ALA A 82 -2.92 25.75 2.66
#